data_AF-A0AAE2YS89-F1
#
_entry.id   AF-A0AAE2YS89-F1
#
_cell.length_a   1.000
_cell.length_b   1.000
_cell.length_c   1.000
_cell.angle_alpha   90.00
_cell.angle_beta   90.00
_cell.angle_gamma   90.00
#
_symmetry.space_group_name_H-M   'P 1'
#
loop_
_entity.id
_entity.type
_entity.pdbx_description
1 polymer ?
#
loop_
_entity_poly.entity_id
_entity_poly.type
_entity_poly.pdbx_seq_one_letter_code
_entity_poly.pdbx_strand_id
1 'polypeptide(L)'
;MSHGHSDPIHHPEVQMATNRNYITGFVVSSLLMLAATILVKDHVLPSFGLLLAIIGCAGIAIIAQVYFLLHIDISEHNIWNTVALVMFIPLFIITIGLTWWMFSQLYMRTMPMMPGMPGMH
;
A
#
# COMPACT_ATOMS: atom_id res chain seq x y z
N MET A 1 11.98 44.41 -28.70
CA MET A 1 12.34 43.30 -27.80
C MET A 1 11.36 42.18 -28.10
N SER A 2 11.82 41.11 -28.76
CA SER A 2 10.96 40.02 -29.26
C SER A 2 10.87 38.94 -28.18
N HIS A 3 9.68 38.72 -27.62
CA HIS A 3 9.43 37.59 -26.73
C HIS A 3 9.38 36.31 -27.58
N GLY A 4 10.35 35.43 -27.38
CA GLY A 4 10.36 34.11 -28.00
C GLY A 4 9.23 33.27 -27.43
N HIS A 5 8.30 32.84 -28.28
CA HIS A 5 7.34 31.79 -27.96
C HIS A 5 8.10 30.46 -27.85
N SER A 6 8.54 30.11 -26.64
CA SER A 6 8.99 28.75 -26.33
C SER A 6 7.77 27.84 -26.28
N ASP A 7 7.71 26.93 -27.24
CA ASP A 7 6.64 25.95 -27.40
C ASP A 7 6.56 25.04 -26.15
N PRO A 8 5.45 25.01 -25.39
CA PRO A 8 5.35 24.33 -24.09
C PRO A 8 5.49 22.80 -24.17
N ILE A 9 5.56 22.23 -25.36
CA ILE A 9 5.72 20.80 -25.65
C ILE A 9 7.19 20.36 -25.77
N HIS A 10 8.14 21.30 -25.80
CA HIS A 10 9.57 21.00 -25.87
C HIS A 10 10.30 21.01 -24.51
N HIS A 11 9.57 21.16 -23.40
CA HIS A 11 10.18 21.05 -22.08
C HIS A 11 10.56 19.59 -21.78
N PRO A 12 11.80 19.31 -21.33
CA PRO A 12 12.28 17.96 -21.05
C PRO A 12 11.43 17.22 -20.00
N GLU A 13 10.73 17.95 -19.13
CA GLU A 13 9.78 17.43 -18.16
C GLU A 13 8.58 16.70 -18.78
N VAL A 14 8.15 17.08 -19.99
CA VAL A 14 7.03 16.44 -20.71
C VAL A 14 7.45 15.15 -21.41
N GLN A 15 8.73 15.02 -21.77
CA GLN A 15 9.27 13.84 -22.47
C GLN A 15 9.75 12.73 -21.52
N MET A 16 9.94 13.04 -20.23
CA MET A 16 10.48 12.10 -19.24
C MET A 16 9.44 11.21 -18.54
N ALA A 17 8.15 11.33 -18.87
CA ALA A 17 7.11 10.41 -18.42
C ALA A 17 7.24 9.05 -19.12
N THR A 18 8.23 8.25 -18.72
CA THR A 18 8.39 6.87 -19.17
C THR A 18 7.26 6.02 -18.57
N ASN A 19 6.18 5.87 -19.34
CA ASN A 19 5.02 5.01 -19.04
C ASN A 19 5.40 3.55 -18.73
N ARG A 20 6.60 3.12 -19.11
CA ARG A 20 7.05 1.72 -19.01
C ARG A 20 7.23 1.26 -17.57
N ASN A 21 7.80 2.09 -16.69
CA ASN A 21 8.02 1.70 -15.30
C ASN A 21 6.67 1.55 -14.57
N TYR A 22 5.77 2.54 -14.70
CA TYR A 22 4.42 2.50 -14.14
C TYR A 22 3.67 1.21 -14.51
N ILE A 23 3.69 0.82 -15.78
CA ILE A 23 3.01 -0.39 -16.27
C ILE A 23 3.63 -1.64 -15.65
N THR A 24 4.97 -1.73 -15.56
CA THR A 24 5.63 -2.91 -14.99
C THR A 24 5.27 -3.13 -13.52
N GLY A 25 5.24 -2.07 -12.71
CA GLY A 25 4.84 -2.16 -11.32
C GLY A 25 3.39 -2.52 -11.10
N PHE A 26 2.51 -1.90 -11.90
CA PHE A 26 1.09 -2.20 -11.88
C PHE A 26 0.84 -3.68 -12.18
N VAL A 27 1.47 -4.21 -13.23
CA VAL A 27 1.32 -5.63 -13.62
C VAL A 27 1.88 -6.56 -12.55
N VAL A 28 3.08 -6.28 -12.01
CA VAL A 28 3.68 -7.13 -10.95
C VAL A 28 2.81 -7.15 -9.69
N SER A 29 2.34 -5.99 -9.22
CA SER A 29 1.48 -5.90 -8.05
C SER A 29 0.12 -6.59 -8.27
N SER A 30 -0.48 -6.40 -9.45
CA SER A 30 -1.74 -7.04 -9.83
C SER A 30 -1.63 -8.56 -9.90
N LEU A 31 -0.54 -9.09 -10.48
CA LEU A 31 -0.28 -10.52 -10.51
C LEU A 31 -0.08 -11.10 -9.11
N LEU A 32 0.63 -10.40 -8.23
CA LEU A 32 0.77 -10.83 -6.82
C LEU A 32 -0.58 -10.86 -6.09
N MET A 33 -1.44 -9.87 -6.31
CA MET A 33 -2.79 -9.85 -5.72
C MET A 33 -3.66 -11.01 -6.22
N LEU A 34 -3.59 -11.33 -7.52
CA LEU A 34 -4.29 -12.48 -8.08
C LEU A 34 -3.75 -13.79 -7.47
N ALA A 35 -2.43 -13.94 -7.38
CA ALA A 35 -1.80 -15.10 -6.77
C ALA A 35 -2.21 -15.27 -5.30
N ALA A 36 -2.19 -14.21 -4.51
CA ALA A 36 -2.64 -14.25 -3.11
C ALA A 36 -4.12 -14.66 -2.99
N THR A 37 -4.97 -14.16 -3.90
CA THR A 37 -6.41 -14.48 -3.91
C THR A 37 -6.66 -15.94 -4.25
N ILE A 38 -5.95 -16.49 -5.24
CA ILE A 38 -6.04 -17.91 -5.61
C ILE A 38 -5.52 -18.78 -4.46
N LEU A 39 -4.41 -18.39 -3.84
CA LEU A 39 -3.82 -19.10 -2.69
C LEU A 39 -4.79 -19.20 -1.51
N VAL A 40 -5.53 -18.13 -1.22
CA VAL A 40 -6.59 -18.12 -0.19
C VAL A 40 -7.76 -19.01 -0.59
N LYS A 41 -8.22 -18.90 -1.84
CA LYS A 41 -9.40 -19.65 -2.33
C LYS A 41 -9.18 -21.15 -2.27
N ASP A 42 -8.02 -21.62 -2.71
CA ASP A 42 -7.76 -23.05 -2.88
C ASP A 42 -7.37 -23.76 -1.56
N HIS A 43 -7.27 -23.03 -0.44
CA HIS A 43 -6.97 -23.56 0.90
C HIS A 43 -5.77 -24.51 0.93
N VAL A 44 -4.78 -24.25 0.08
CA VAL A 44 -3.63 -25.15 -0.17
C VAL A 44 -2.63 -25.20 0.99
N LEU A 45 -2.76 -24.32 1.99
CA LEU A 45 -1.86 -24.21 3.14
C LEU A 45 -2.62 -24.28 4.47
N PRO A 46 -1.98 -24.80 5.54
CA PRO A 46 -2.49 -24.68 6.91
C PRO A 46 -2.65 -23.22 7.33
N SER A 47 -3.58 -22.93 8.25
CA SER A 47 -3.98 -21.55 8.62
C SER A 47 -2.82 -20.60 8.93
N PHE A 48 -1.80 -21.08 9.65
CA PHE A 48 -0.62 -20.27 9.96
C PHE A 48 0.27 -20.01 8.74
N GLY A 49 0.50 -21.03 7.91
CA GLY A 49 1.27 -20.89 6.67
C GLY A 49 0.58 -19.97 5.67
N LEU A 50 -0.75 -20.09 5.57
CA LEU A 50 -1.56 -19.21 4.73
C LEU A 50 -1.48 -17.75 5.19
N LEU A 51 -1.57 -17.49 6.50
CA LEU A 51 -1.42 -16.14 7.06
C LEU A 51 -0.08 -15.51 6.68
N LEU A 52 1.03 -16.23 6.87
CA LEU A 52 2.37 -15.73 6.51
C LEU A 52 2.50 -15.46 5.01
N ALA A 53 1.97 -16.34 4.17
CA ALA A 53 2.02 -16.17 2.72
C ALA A 53 1.24 -14.92 2.25
N ILE A 54 0.06 -14.67 2.84
CA ILE A 54 -0.75 -13.48 2.52
C ILE A 54 -0.04 -12.21 2.97
N ILE A 55 0.48 -12.18 4.20
CA ILE A 55 1.22 -11.01 4.72
C ILE A 55 2.43 -10.72 3.83
N GLY A 56 3.17 -11.76 3.41
CA GLY A 56 4.29 -11.62 2.48
C GLY A 56 3.88 -11.07 1.12
N CYS A 57 2.83 -11.62 0.51
CA CYS A 57 2.30 -11.13 -0.76
C CYS A 57 1.82 -9.68 -0.67
N ALA A 58 1.11 -9.34 0.40
CA ALA A 58 0.63 -7.98 0.64
C ALA A 58 1.80 -6.99 0.81
N GLY A 59 2.83 -7.36 1.57
CA GLY A 59 4.03 -6.55 1.75
C GLY A 59 4.74 -6.26 0.43
N ILE A 60 4.98 -7.29 -0.40
CA ILE A 60 5.64 -7.12 -1.71
C ILE A 60 4.75 -6.27 -2.65
N ALA A 61 3.43 -6.47 -2.64
CA ALA A 61 2.51 -5.69 -3.45
C ALA A 61 2.51 -4.20 -3.08
N ILE A 62 2.59 -3.88 -1.78
CA ILE A 62 2.71 -2.50 -1.29
C ILE A 62 4.03 -1.89 -1.75
N ILE A 63 5.15 -2.61 -1.61
CA ILE A 63 6.47 -2.13 -2.06
C ILE A 63 6.43 -1.84 -3.57
N ALA A 64 5.86 -2.74 -4.38
CA ALA A 64 5.71 -2.50 -5.81
C ALA A 64 4.88 -1.25 -6.11
N GLN A 65 3.76 -1.05 -5.43
CA GLN A 65 2.93 0.14 -5.62
C GLN A 65 3.66 1.43 -5.22
N VAL A 66 4.35 1.43 -4.08
CA VAL A 66 5.11 2.59 -3.61
C VAL A 66 6.26 2.94 -4.56
N TYR A 67 6.99 1.95 -5.09
CA TYR A 67 8.08 2.21 -6.04
C TYR A 67 7.56 2.74 -7.37
N PHE A 68 6.53 2.10 -7.92
CA PHE A 68 6.11 2.35 -9.30
C PHE A 68 5.04 3.42 -9.44
N LEU A 69 4.09 3.58 -8.50
CA LEU A 69 3.08 4.65 -8.57
C LEU A 69 3.60 5.97 -8.01
N LEU A 70 4.31 5.92 -6.89
CA LEU A 70 4.90 7.12 -6.32
C LEU A 70 6.14 7.56 -7.14
N HIS A 71 6.84 6.67 -7.85
CA HIS A 71 8.12 6.99 -8.51
C HIS A 71 9.12 7.56 -7.50
N ILE A 72 9.44 6.82 -6.44
CA ILE A 72 10.46 7.29 -5.50
C ILE A 72 11.80 7.33 -6.22
N ASP A 73 12.22 8.55 -6.55
CA ASP A 73 13.48 8.86 -7.19
C ASP A 73 14.17 9.90 -6.31
N ILE A 74 15.42 9.62 -5.93
CA ILE A 74 16.24 10.51 -5.09
C ILE A 74 16.80 11.67 -5.94
N SER A 75 16.40 11.77 -7.21
CA SER A 75 16.62 12.93 -8.07
C SER A 75 15.95 14.20 -7.49
N GLU A 76 16.61 15.35 -7.62
CA GLU A 76 16.13 16.65 -7.13
C GLU A 76 14.72 17.02 -7.64
N HIS A 77 14.32 16.46 -8.78
CA HIS A 77 13.03 16.73 -9.40
C HIS A 77 11.85 16.00 -8.72
N ASN A 78 12.08 14.96 -7.91
CA ASN A 78 11.00 14.17 -7.28
C ASN A 78 11.10 14.05 -5.74
N ILE A 79 11.84 14.96 -5.11
CA ILE A 79 11.97 15.02 -3.65
C ILE A 79 10.60 15.16 -2.97
N TRP A 80 9.68 15.91 -3.56
CA TRP A 80 8.34 16.16 -3.00
C TRP A 80 7.55 14.88 -2.74
N ASN A 81 7.69 13.90 -3.62
CA ASN A 81 6.99 12.65 -3.49
C ASN A 81 7.60 11.76 -2.39
N THR A 82 8.92 11.74 -2.28
CA THR A 82 9.63 11.04 -1.19
C THR A 82 9.29 11.66 0.16
N VAL A 83 9.25 13.00 0.24
CA VAL A 83 8.85 13.74 1.46
C VAL A 83 7.39 13.43 1.83
N ALA A 84 6.50 13.40 0.84
CA ALA A 84 5.11 13.02 1.07
C ALA A 84 4.97 11.60 1.61
N LEU A 85 5.73 10.62 1.09
CA LEU A 85 5.72 9.26 1.63
C LEU A 85 6.20 9.22 3.08
N VAL A 86 7.31 9.87 3.41
CA VAL A 86 7.86 9.87 4.76
C VAL A 86 6.89 10.48 5.77
N MET A 87 6.16 11.53 5.38
CA MET A 87 5.11 12.12 6.21
C MET A 87 3.87 11.24 6.31
N PHE A 88 3.57 10.44 5.28
CA PHE A 88 2.43 9.54 5.25
C PHE A 88 2.63 8.28 6.11
N ILE A 89 3.82 7.70 6.17
CA ILE A 89 4.10 6.47 6.94
C ILE A 89 3.64 6.56 8.42
N PRO A 90 4.04 7.57 9.21
CA PRO A 90 3.61 7.65 10.61
C PRO A 90 2.10 7.87 10.70
N LEU A 91 1.50 8.66 9.81
CA LEU A 91 0.06 8.85 9.76
C LEU A 91 -0.67 7.53 9.49
N PHE A 92 -0.21 6.76 8.51
CA PHE A 92 -0.77 5.45 8.16
C PHE A 92 -0.73 4.46 9.33
N ILE A 93 0.43 4.36 10.00
CA ILE A 93 0.61 3.49 11.17
C ILE A 93 -0.31 3.92 12.32
N ILE A 94 -0.35 5.22 12.61
CA ILE A 94 -1.18 5.77 13.70
C ILE A 94 -2.67 5.59 13.38
N THR A 95 -3.13 5.86 12.16
CA THR A 95 -4.54 5.72 11.79
C THR A 95 -5.02 4.27 11.92
N ILE A 96 -4.27 3.29 11.38
CA ILE A 96 -4.65 1.88 11.49
C ILE A 96 -4.54 1.41 12.94
N GLY A 97 -3.42 1.73 13.62
CA GLY A 97 -3.17 1.32 14.99
C GLY A 97 -4.20 1.90 15.97
N LEU A 98 -4.49 3.19 15.88
CA LEU A 98 -5.50 3.84 16.73
C LEU A 98 -6.91 3.36 16.44
N THR A 99 -7.25 3.12 15.17
CA THR A 99 -8.58 2.58 14.82
C THR A 99 -8.75 1.19 15.42
N TRP A 100 -7.78 0.31 15.24
CA TRP A 100 -7.78 -1.03 15.86
C TRP A 100 -7.85 -0.95 17.38
N TRP A 101 -6.99 -0.13 18.00
CA TRP A 101 -6.97 0.03 19.44
C TRP A 101 -8.31 0.55 19.97
N MET A 102 -8.82 1.64 19.41
CA MET A 102 -10.09 2.24 19.81
C MET A 102 -11.22 1.22 19.73
N PHE A 103 -11.37 0.51 18.61
CA PHE A 103 -12.42 -0.50 18.46
C PHE A 103 -12.25 -1.68 19.41
N SER A 104 -11.01 -2.15 19.64
CA SER A 104 -10.76 -3.21 20.62
C SER A 104 -11.16 -2.80 22.04
N GLN A 105 -10.86 -1.56 22.44
CA GLN A 105 -11.20 -1.03 23.77
C GLN A 105 -12.70 -0.79 23.92
N LEU A 106 -13.36 -0.27 22.88
CA LEU A 106 -14.81 -0.10 22.87
C LEU A 106 -15.51 -1.45 22.94
N TYR A 107 -15.10 -2.43 22.13
CA TYR A 107 -15.63 -3.79 22.14
C TYR A 107 -15.62 -4.38 23.56
N MET A 108 -14.49 -4.29 24.27
CA MET A 108 -14.38 -4.79 25.64
C MET A 108 -15.26 -4.05 26.66
N ARG A 109 -15.64 -2.79 26.40
CA ARG A 109 -16.39 -1.93 27.34
C ARG A 109 -17.89 -1.89 27.07
N THR A 110 -18.31 -2.02 25.82
CA THR A 110 -19.72 -1.87 25.42
C THR A 110 -20.44 -3.20 25.28
N MET A 111 -19.71 -4.30 25.14
CA MET A 111 -20.32 -5.62 25.16
C MET A 111 -20.45 -6.08 26.61
N PRO A 112 -21.68 -6.13 27.19
CA PRO A 112 -21.85 -6.80 28.47
C PRO A 112 -21.35 -8.23 28.30
N MET A 113 -20.55 -8.72 29.25
CA MET A 113 -20.24 -10.16 29.33
C MET A 113 -21.58 -10.89 29.24
N MET A 114 -21.86 -11.58 28.14
CA MET A 114 -23.08 -12.38 28.03
C MET A 114 -23.01 -13.45 29.11
N PRO A 115 -23.88 -13.43 30.14
CA PRO A 115 -23.95 -14.52 31.09
C PRO A 115 -24.58 -15.70 30.35
N GLY A 116 -23.78 -16.71 29.99
CA GLY A 116 -24.31 -17.92 29.36
C GLY A 116 -23.50 -18.61 28.26
N MET A 117 -22.21 -18.34 28.05
CA MET A 117 -21.35 -19.29 27.32
C MET A 117 -20.92 -20.42 28.28
N PRO A 118 -21.42 -21.67 28.14
CA PRO A 118 -20.95 -22.78 28.94
C PRO A 118 -19.54 -23.15 28.47
N GLY A 119 -18.56 -23.02 29.36
CA GLY A 119 -17.30 -23.76 29.35
C GLY A 119 -16.30 -23.41 28.25
N MET A 120 -15.38 -22.51 28.57
CA MET A 120 -13.97 -22.69 28.20
C MET A 120 -13.12 -22.34 29.44
N HIS A 121 -12.90 -23.37 30.26
CA HIS A 121 -11.72 -23.47 31.11
C HIS A 121 -10.50 -23.79 30.23
#